data_AF-A0A521VPJ6-F1
#
_entry.id   AF-A0A521VPJ6-F1
#
_cell.length_a   1.000
_cell.length_b   1.000
_cell.length_c   1.000
_cell.angle_alpha   90.00
_cell.angle_beta   90.00
_cell.angle_gamma   90.00
#
_symmetry.space_group_name_H-M   'P 1'
#
loop_
_entity.id
_entity.type
_entity.pdbx_description
1 polymer ?
#
loop_
_entity_poly.entity_id
_entity_poly.type
_entity_poly.pdbx_seq_one_letter_code
_entity_poly.pdbx_strand_id
1 'polypeptide(L)'
;MKLLQSGLAMAAFAALLASEGFAQTKVSDRELGNVRFQVSCSSAAQDRFHRAMALYHSFDWGRGKRAFEEIAQLDPRCGMAHWGLAMVYSDNPFGWPVSLKLKDGRDAIEKARATGAGTPRERDYIDALAELYRDHANTPHRPRALAAEGSGDKVRARVHYEKLAAVTSGSPGARAELKRVREQIASR
;
A
#
# COMPACT_ATOMS: atom_id res chain seq x y z
N MET A 1 -78.08 12.05 -13.17
CA MET A 1 -78.39 12.53 -11.82
C MET A 1 -77.11 13.05 -11.18
N LYS A 2 -77.18 14.24 -10.61
CA LYS A 2 -76.09 15.09 -10.11
C LYS A 2 -75.67 14.73 -8.67
N LEU A 3 -74.42 15.09 -8.31
CA LEU A 3 -73.88 15.38 -6.96
C LEU A 3 -73.58 14.14 -6.07
N LEU A 4 -72.48 14.05 -5.31
CA LEU A 4 -71.76 15.07 -4.55
C LEU A 4 -70.22 14.99 -4.63
N GLN A 5 -69.60 16.17 -4.65
CA GLN A 5 -68.21 16.44 -4.25
C GLN A 5 -68.09 16.46 -2.72
N SER A 6 -66.95 15.99 -2.18
CA SER A 6 -66.21 16.45 -0.99
C SER A 6 -65.20 15.35 -0.61
N GLY A 7 -63.90 15.55 -0.39
CA GLY A 7 -63.10 16.76 -0.35
C GLY A 7 -61.64 16.42 -0.06
N LEU A 8 -60.85 17.49 -0.02
CA LEU A 8 -59.51 17.66 0.56
C LEU A 8 -58.34 16.85 -0.02
N ALA A 9 -57.50 17.61 -0.71
CA ALA A 9 -56.12 17.36 -1.06
C ALA A 9 -55.29 16.74 0.07
N MET A 10 -54.72 15.57 -0.18
CA MET A 10 -53.47 15.17 0.47
C MET A 10 -52.31 15.69 -0.38
N ALA A 11 -51.62 16.67 0.18
CA ALA A 11 -50.39 17.23 -0.33
C ALA A 11 -49.34 16.14 -0.56
N ALA A 12 -48.65 16.24 -1.70
CA ALA A 12 -47.54 15.41 -2.11
C ALA A 12 -46.44 15.38 -1.03
N PHE A 13 -46.14 14.19 -0.51
CA PHE A 13 -45.03 13.97 0.41
C PHE A 13 -43.98 13.06 -0.24
N ALA A 14 -42.75 13.55 -0.22
CA ALA A 14 -41.48 12.82 -0.41
C ALA A 14 -41.07 12.44 -1.84
N ALA A 15 -40.81 13.45 -2.68
CA ALA A 15 -39.75 13.37 -3.69
C ALA A 15 -38.40 13.76 -3.05
N LEU A 16 -37.80 12.87 -2.25
CA LEU A 16 -36.41 12.98 -1.79
C LEU A 16 -35.82 11.58 -1.57
N LEU A 17 -35.54 10.91 -2.67
CA LEU A 17 -34.47 9.92 -2.72
C LEU A 17 -33.44 10.42 -3.73
N ALA A 18 -32.89 11.60 -3.45
CA ALA A 18 -31.58 11.94 -3.99
C ALA A 18 -30.60 10.97 -3.34
N SER A 19 -30.18 9.97 -4.11
CA SER A 19 -29.05 9.12 -3.80
C SER A 19 -27.89 10.00 -3.32
N GLU A 20 -27.55 9.89 -2.05
CA GLU A 20 -26.27 10.34 -1.51
C GLU A 20 -25.19 9.44 -2.14
N GLY A 21 -24.87 9.73 -3.40
CA GLY A 21 -23.59 9.31 -3.94
C GLY A 21 -22.54 9.96 -3.07
N PHE A 22 -21.67 9.15 -2.45
CA PHE A 22 -20.47 9.64 -1.79
C PHE A 22 -19.72 10.53 -2.79
N ALA A 23 -19.89 11.85 -2.65
CA ALA A 23 -19.12 12.80 -3.41
C ALA A 23 -17.68 12.65 -2.90
N GLN A 24 -16.82 11.98 -3.67
CA GLN A 24 -15.39 12.11 -3.48
C GLN A 24 -15.05 13.58 -3.71
N THR A 25 -14.87 14.33 -2.63
CA THR A 25 -14.22 15.63 -2.68
C THR A 25 -12.91 15.43 -3.42
N LYS A 26 -12.72 16.10 -4.56
CA LYS A 26 -11.44 16.14 -5.25
C LYS A 26 -10.45 16.82 -4.30
N VAL A 27 -9.73 16.02 -3.51
CA VAL A 27 -8.58 16.49 -2.73
C VAL A 27 -7.67 17.18 -3.73
N SER A 28 -7.52 18.50 -3.59
CA SER A 28 -6.68 19.27 -4.48
C SER A 28 -5.25 18.72 -4.36
N ASP A 29 -4.49 18.74 -5.45
CA ASP A 29 -3.12 18.20 -5.43
C ASP A 29 -2.20 18.87 -4.37
N ARG A 30 -2.63 20.00 -3.80
CA ARG A 30 -1.92 20.77 -2.78
C ARG A 30 -1.98 20.20 -1.36
N GLU A 31 -2.80 19.18 -1.08
CA GLU A 31 -3.02 18.71 0.30
C GLU A 31 -2.32 17.37 0.65
N LEU A 32 -1.42 16.87 -0.20
CA LEU A 32 -0.57 15.73 0.19
C LEU A 32 0.63 16.22 1.04
N GLY A 33 0.98 15.45 2.07
CA GLY A 33 2.20 15.68 2.85
C GLY A 33 3.49 15.52 2.02
N ASN A 34 4.62 15.91 2.61
CA ASN A 34 5.93 15.79 1.97
C ASN A 34 6.56 14.42 2.25
N VAL A 35 6.84 13.65 1.20
CA VAL A 35 7.57 12.38 1.29
C VAL A 35 8.91 12.52 0.60
N ARG A 36 9.99 12.16 1.32
CA ARG A 36 11.34 12.04 0.75
C ARG A 36 11.73 10.58 0.70
N PHE A 37 11.74 10.01 -0.49
CA PHE A 37 12.09 8.62 -0.76
C PHE A 37 13.11 8.61 -1.90
N GLN A 38 14.38 8.58 -1.53
CA GLN A 38 15.48 8.62 -2.50
C GLN A 38 15.50 7.33 -3.34
N VAL A 39 15.63 7.45 -4.65
CA VAL A 39 15.79 6.34 -5.59
C VAL A 39 16.95 6.62 -6.55
N SER A 40 17.55 5.57 -7.10
CA SER A 40 18.61 5.67 -8.10
C SER A 40 18.13 5.98 -9.52
N CYS A 41 16.82 6.22 -9.69
CA CYS A 41 16.23 6.63 -10.96
C CYS A 41 16.71 8.03 -11.37
N SER A 42 16.39 8.45 -12.60
CA SER A 42 16.72 9.78 -13.09
C SER A 42 16.20 10.90 -12.17
N SER A 43 16.85 12.07 -12.20
CA SER A 43 16.41 13.23 -11.42
C SER A 43 14.96 13.62 -11.72
N ALA A 44 14.54 13.53 -13.00
CA ALA A 44 13.16 13.79 -13.40
C ALA A 44 12.17 12.75 -12.84
N ALA A 45 12.60 11.50 -12.64
CA ALA A 45 11.81 10.44 -12.01
C ALA A 45 11.76 10.60 -10.48
N GLN A 46 12.82 11.12 -9.84
CA GLN A 46 12.92 11.28 -8.38
C GLN A 46 11.77 12.11 -7.79
N ASP A 47 11.46 13.27 -8.38
CA ASP A 47 10.38 14.13 -7.88
C ASP A 47 8.99 13.49 -8.06
N ARG A 48 8.79 12.80 -9.18
CA ARG A 48 7.55 12.02 -9.41
C ARG A 48 7.45 10.87 -8.44
N PHE A 49 8.57 10.24 -8.08
CA PHE A 49 8.60 9.15 -7.10
C PHE A 49 8.18 9.63 -5.71
N HIS A 50 8.65 10.80 -5.27
CA HIS A 50 8.17 11.43 -4.03
C HIS A 50 6.65 11.60 -4.02
N ARG A 51 6.08 12.08 -5.13
CA ARG A 51 4.63 12.24 -5.27
C ARG A 51 3.89 10.91 -5.29
N ALA A 52 4.39 9.91 -6.02
CA ALA A 52 3.80 8.57 -6.09
C ALA A 52 3.76 7.91 -4.71
N MET A 53 4.83 8.04 -3.92
CA MET A 53 4.87 7.56 -2.54
C MET A 53 3.89 8.29 -1.63
N ALA A 54 3.72 9.61 -1.78
CA ALA A 54 2.72 10.36 -1.02
C ALA A 54 1.29 9.88 -1.31
N LEU A 55 0.98 9.59 -2.58
CA LEU A 55 -0.30 9.03 -3.01
C LEU A 55 -0.53 7.61 -2.48
N TYR A 56 0.51 6.77 -2.52
CA TYR A 56 0.46 5.42 -1.96
C TYR A 56 0.16 5.47 -0.45
N HIS A 57 0.87 6.33 0.31
CA HIS A 57 0.64 6.47 1.74
C HIS A 57 -0.66 7.19 2.12
N SER A 58 -1.30 7.90 1.18
CA SER A 58 -2.65 8.43 1.36
C SER A 58 -3.76 7.44 0.99
N PHE A 59 -3.40 6.19 0.67
CA PHE A 59 -4.33 5.14 0.21
C PHE A 59 -5.05 5.48 -1.11
N ASP A 60 -4.49 6.38 -1.92
CA ASP A 60 -5.02 6.68 -3.26
C ASP A 60 -4.36 5.77 -4.30
N TRP A 61 -4.75 4.50 -4.28
CA TRP A 61 -4.19 3.47 -5.16
C TRP A 61 -4.32 3.82 -6.65
N GLY A 62 -5.44 4.44 -7.04
CA GLY A 62 -5.71 4.79 -8.44
C GLY A 62 -4.74 5.85 -8.97
N ARG A 63 -4.54 6.95 -8.24
CA ARG A 63 -3.54 7.96 -8.61
C ARG A 63 -2.11 7.43 -8.42
N GLY A 64 -1.86 6.66 -7.36
CA GLY A 64 -0.55 6.04 -7.11
C GLY A 64 -0.11 5.14 -8.25
N LYS A 65 -0.99 4.27 -8.76
CA LYS A 65 -0.73 3.40 -9.92
C LYS A 65 -0.30 4.21 -11.13
N ARG A 66 -1.09 5.23 -11.52
CA ARG A 66 -0.78 6.09 -12.66
C ARG A 66 0.55 6.81 -12.49
N ALA A 67 0.84 7.31 -11.29
CA ALA A 67 2.10 7.99 -11.02
C ALA A 67 3.31 7.04 -11.19
N PHE A 68 3.23 5.78 -10.74
CA PHE A 68 4.31 4.82 -10.97
C PHE A 68 4.41 4.36 -12.43
N GLU A 69 3.29 4.26 -13.17
CA GLU A 69 3.31 4.03 -14.62
C GLU A 69 4.01 5.16 -15.38
N GLU A 70 3.73 6.42 -15.02
CA GLU A 70 4.39 7.59 -15.59
C GLU A 70 5.90 7.60 -15.30
N ILE A 71 6.31 7.21 -14.09
CA ILE A 71 7.75 7.08 -13.75
C ILE A 71 8.40 6.01 -14.62
N ALA A 72 7.75 4.85 -14.82
CA ALA A 72 8.29 3.78 -15.66
C ALA A 72 8.40 4.19 -17.15
N GLN A 73 7.53 5.08 -17.63
CA GLN A 73 7.63 5.65 -18.98
C GLN A 73 8.76 6.69 -19.08
N LEU A 74 8.89 7.53 -18.06
CA LEU A 74 9.89 8.59 -18.02
C LEU A 74 11.32 8.04 -17.87
N ASP A 75 11.49 7.00 -17.05
CA ASP A 75 12.75 6.31 -16.85
C ASP A 75 12.57 4.79 -16.97
N PRO A 76 12.70 4.24 -18.18
CA PRO A 76 12.57 2.79 -18.41
C PRO A 76 13.58 1.92 -17.66
N ARG A 77 14.64 2.51 -17.08
CA ARG A 77 15.65 1.80 -16.27
C ARG A 77 15.36 1.86 -14.77
N CYS A 78 14.29 2.54 -14.37
CA CYS A 78 13.89 2.67 -12.97
C CYS A 78 13.14 1.44 -12.48
N GLY A 79 13.83 0.39 -12.02
CA GLY A 79 13.18 -0.79 -11.45
C GLY A 79 12.29 -0.47 -10.25
N MET A 80 12.60 0.61 -9.53
CA MET A 80 11.78 1.10 -8.41
C MET A 80 10.38 1.57 -8.84
N ALA A 81 10.17 1.98 -10.09
CA ALA A 81 8.84 2.30 -10.59
C ALA A 81 7.95 1.05 -10.60
N HIS A 82 8.51 -0.08 -11.03
CA HIS A 82 7.83 -1.37 -11.04
C HIS A 82 7.64 -1.94 -9.62
N TRP A 83 8.60 -1.72 -8.72
CA TRP A 83 8.40 -1.98 -7.29
C TRP A 83 7.23 -1.18 -6.70
N GLY A 84 7.12 0.10 -7.04
CA GLY A 84 6.00 0.95 -6.65
C GLY A 84 4.65 0.45 -7.15
N LEU A 85 4.58 0.00 -8.41
CA LEU A 85 3.39 -0.65 -8.95
C LEU A 85 3.03 -1.92 -8.18
N ALA A 86 4.02 -2.76 -7.89
CA ALA A 86 3.82 -3.96 -7.08
C ALA A 86 3.31 -3.63 -5.68
N MET A 87 3.73 -2.53 -5.05
CA MET A 87 3.14 -2.11 -3.78
C MET A 87 1.66 -1.74 -3.94
N VAL A 88 1.31 -0.94 -4.95
CA VAL A 88 -0.08 -0.52 -5.19
C VAL A 88 -1.00 -1.72 -5.44
N TYR A 89 -0.52 -2.77 -6.12
CA TYR A 89 -1.29 -3.99 -6.36
C TYR A 89 -1.55 -4.85 -5.11
N SER A 90 -0.88 -4.56 -3.99
CA SER A 90 -1.25 -5.12 -2.69
C SER A 90 -2.59 -4.57 -2.18
N ASP A 91 -3.13 -3.51 -2.80
CA ASP A 91 -4.45 -2.92 -2.51
C ASP A 91 -4.68 -2.61 -1.01
N ASN A 92 -5.91 -2.35 -0.60
CA ASN A 92 -6.27 -2.09 0.79
C ASN A 92 -6.41 -3.40 1.60
N PRO A 93 -5.49 -3.73 2.54
CA PRO A 93 -5.62 -4.91 3.38
C PRO A 93 -6.75 -4.80 4.43
N PHE A 94 -7.31 -3.60 4.63
CA PHE A 94 -8.44 -3.35 5.53
C PHE A 94 -9.79 -3.36 4.81
N GLY A 95 -9.80 -3.47 3.48
CA GLY A 95 -11.04 -3.61 2.71
C GLY A 95 -11.63 -5.01 2.88
N TRP A 96 -12.96 -5.11 2.95
CA TRP A 96 -13.66 -6.39 2.86
C TRP A 96 -14.58 -6.42 1.63
N PRO A 97 -14.48 -7.44 0.76
CA PRO A 97 -13.46 -8.50 0.77
C PRO A 97 -12.06 -7.96 0.44
N VAL A 98 -11.02 -8.57 1.01
CA VAL A 98 -9.62 -8.22 0.69
C VAL A 98 -9.37 -8.55 -0.78
N SER A 99 -8.93 -7.56 -1.58
CA SER A 99 -8.67 -7.71 -3.01
C SER A 99 -7.19 -7.50 -3.34
N LEU A 100 -6.34 -8.49 -3.05
CA LEU A 100 -4.96 -8.44 -3.54
C LEU A 100 -4.93 -8.73 -5.05
N LYS A 101 -4.39 -7.83 -5.87
CA LYS A 101 -4.17 -8.08 -7.31
C LYS A 101 -2.89 -8.89 -7.51
N LEU A 102 -2.87 -10.12 -6.97
CA LEU A 102 -1.67 -10.93 -6.80
C LEU A 102 -0.92 -11.22 -8.11
N LYS A 103 -1.65 -11.47 -9.20
CA LYS A 103 -1.04 -11.67 -10.53
C LYS A 103 -0.36 -10.40 -11.03
N ASP A 104 -1.06 -9.27 -10.98
CA ASP A 104 -0.51 -7.99 -11.47
C ASP A 104 0.67 -7.53 -10.62
N GLY A 105 0.60 -7.74 -9.30
CA GLY A 105 1.70 -7.48 -8.38
C GLY A 105 2.92 -8.38 -8.63
N ARG A 106 2.69 -9.67 -8.92
CA ARG A 106 3.74 -10.59 -9.37
C ARG A 106 4.39 -10.11 -10.66
N ASP A 107 3.60 -9.79 -11.67
CA ASP A 107 4.11 -9.34 -12.97
C ASP A 107 4.94 -8.05 -12.82
N ALA A 108 4.47 -7.13 -11.98
CA ALA A 108 5.18 -5.89 -11.67
C ALA A 108 6.51 -6.14 -10.94
N ILE A 109 6.54 -7.00 -9.92
CA ILE A 109 7.78 -7.22 -9.15
C ILE A 109 8.82 -8.02 -9.94
N GLU A 110 8.40 -8.96 -10.79
CA GLU A 110 9.33 -9.64 -11.71
C GLU A 110 9.90 -8.66 -12.74
N LYS A 111 9.09 -7.71 -13.22
CA LYS A 111 9.60 -6.62 -14.06
C LYS A 111 10.60 -5.74 -13.31
N ALA A 112 10.36 -5.45 -12.03
CA ALA A 112 11.33 -4.71 -11.20
C ALA A 112 12.67 -5.45 -11.08
N ARG A 113 12.64 -6.77 -10.85
CA ARG A 113 13.84 -7.62 -10.83
C ARG A 113 14.58 -7.59 -12.18
N ALA A 114 13.85 -7.71 -13.29
CA ALA A 114 14.42 -7.71 -14.63
C ALA A 114 15.03 -6.35 -15.02
N THR A 115 14.38 -5.25 -14.65
CA THR A 115 14.92 -3.89 -14.87
C THR A 115 16.14 -3.61 -13.99
N GLY A 116 16.16 -4.17 -12.78
CA GLY A 116 17.22 -3.96 -11.80
C GLY A 116 17.11 -2.63 -11.06
N ALA A 117 17.99 -2.42 -10.08
CA ALA A 117 18.05 -1.20 -9.29
C ALA A 117 19.49 -0.79 -8.97
N GLY A 118 19.72 0.53 -8.89
CA GLY A 118 21.05 1.12 -8.80
C GLY A 118 21.71 1.05 -7.42
N THR A 119 20.96 0.73 -6.35
CA THR A 119 21.52 0.61 -4.99
C THR A 119 21.19 -0.74 -4.35
N PRO A 120 22.04 -1.23 -3.41
CA PRO A 120 21.72 -2.43 -2.61
C PRO A 120 20.36 -2.31 -1.92
N ARG A 121 20.10 -1.18 -1.26
CA ARG A 121 18.83 -0.91 -0.57
C ARG A 121 17.61 -1.09 -1.47
N GLU A 122 17.68 -0.61 -2.70
CA GLU A 122 16.57 -0.75 -3.65
C GLU A 122 16.39 -2.19 -4.13
N ARG A 123 17.48 -2.92 -4.34
CA ARG A 123 17.41 -4.35 -4.63
C ARG A 123 16.79 -5.12 -3.46
N ASP A 124 17.17 -4.80 -2.23
CA ASP A 124 16.58 -5.40 -1.04
C ASP A 124 15.06 -5.14 -0.97
N TYR A 125 14.59 -3.93 -1.33
CA TYR A 125 13.16 -3.64 -1.41
C TYR A 125 12.43 -4.46 -2.46
N ILE A 126 13.05 -4.62 -3.65
CA ILE A 126 12.50 -5.46 -4.72
C ILE A 126 12.45 -6.92 -4.28
N ASP A 127 13.54 -7.41 -3.70
CA ASP A 127 13.66 -8.79 -3.26
C ASP A 127 12.65 -9.13 -2.18
N ALA A 128 12.51 -8.26 -1.19
CA ALA A 128 11.56 -8.41 -0.10
C ALA A 128 10.12 -8.42 -0.58
N LEU A 129 9.75 -7.50 -1.47
CA LEU A 129 8.38 -7.48 -1.99
C LEU A 129 8.09 -8.67 -2.90
N ALA A 130 9.10 -9.25 -3.56
CA ALA A 130 8.92 -10.44 -4.39
C ALA A 130 8.50 -11.68 -3.56
N GLU A 131 8.97 -11.80 -2.31
CA GLU A 131 8.53 -12.84 -1.37
C GLU A 131 7.00 -12.80 -1.18
N LEU A 132 6.41 -11.60 -1.12
CA LEU A 132 4.97 -11.43 -0.97
C LEU A 132 4.20 -12.05 -2.15
N TYR A 133 4.76 -12.01 -3.36
CA TYR A 133 4.11 -12.49 -4.58
C TYR A 133 4.53 -13.90 -5.01
N ARG A 134 5.57 -14.46 -4.39
CA ARG A 134 6.05 -15.81 -4.71
C ARG A 134 4.95 -16.85 -4.44
N ASP A 135 4.76 -17.74 -5.40
CA ASP A 135 3.85 -18.89 -5.30
C ASP A 135 2.47 -18.53 -4.71
N HIS A 136 1.95 -17.34 -5.04
CA HIS A 136 0.73 -16.82 -4.43
C HIS A 136 -0.53 -17.65 -4.76
N ALA A 137 -0.44 -18.56 -5.73
CA ALA A 137 -1.52 -19.47 -6.11
C ALA A 137 -1.66 -20.65 -5.14
N ASN A 138 -0.55 -21.11 -4.55
CA ASN A 138 -0.52 -22.29 -3.68
C ASN A 138 -0.16 -21.95 -2.24
N THR A 139 0.46 -20.80 -1.98
CA THR A 139 0.86 -20.37 -0.65
C THR A 139 -0.10 -19.30 -0.10
N PRO A 140 -0.71 -19.51 1.10
CA PRO A 140 -1.52 -18.50 1.76
C PRO A 140 -0.78 -17.18 2.00
N HIS A 141 -1.51 -16.09 2.26
CA HIS A 141 -0.92 -14.76 2.42
C HIS A 141 0.11 -14.68 3.56
N ARG A 142 -0.23 -15.21 4.75
CA ARG A 142 0.58 -15.03 5.97
C ARG A 142 2.02 -15.57 5.83
N PRO A 143 2.27 -16.81 5.34
CA PRO A 143 3.63 -17.28 5.11
C PRO A 143 4.44 -16.38 4.17
N ARG A 144 3.84 -15.87 3.08
CA ARG A 144 4.49 -14.97 2.12
C ARG A 144 4.85 -13.62 2.75
N ALA A 145 3.92 -13.05 3.54
CA ALA A 145 4.17 -11.82 4.26
C ALA A 145 5.30 -11.96 5.30
N LEU A 146 5.35 -13.08 6.02
CA LEU A 146 6.45 -13.38 6.96
C LEU A 146 7.80 -13.57 6.25
N ALA A 147 7.80 -14.22 5.08
CA ALA A 147 9.00 -14.35 4.27
C ALA A 147 9.50 -12.99 3.76
N ALA A 148 8.59 -12.12 3.31
CA ALA A 148 8.90 -10.74 2.95
C ALA A 148 9.50 -9.95 4.12
N GLU A 149 8.88 -10.01 5.30
CA GLU A 149 9.40 -9.38 6.52
C GLU A 149 10.80 -9.90 6.89
N GLY A 150 11.02 -11.22 6.81
CA GLY A 150 12.27 -11.88 7.16
C GLY A 150 13.43 -11.68 6.17
N SER A 151 13.15 -11.17 4.97
CA SER A 151 14.14 -10.95 3.91
C SER A 151 14.93 -9.64 4.04
N GLY A 152 14.49 -8.72 4.90
CA GLY A 152 15.13 -7.42 5.10
C GLY A 152 16.50 -7.48 5.79
N ASP A 153 17.13 -6.32 5.97
CA ASP A 153 18.42 -6.17 6.67
C ASP A 153 18.29 -6.59 8.14
N LYS A 154 18.75 -7.82 8.44
CA LYS A 154 18.71 -8.41 9.79
C LYS A 154 19.55 -7.64 10.80
N VAL A 155 20.64 -7.01 10.38
CA VAL A 155 21.52 -6.22 11.27
C VAL A 155 20.79 -4.96 11.70
N ARG A 156 20.20 -4.23 10.75
CA ARG A 156 19.41 -3.04 11.06
C ARG A 156 18.14 -3.39 11.83
N ALA A 157 17.47 -4.49 11.46
CA ALA A 157 16.30 -4.98 12.20
C ALA A 157 16.64 -5.27 13.67
N ARG A 158 17.78 -5.92 13.94
CA ARG A 158 18.27 -6.17 15.29
C ARG A 158 18.42 -4.89 16.09
N VAL A 159 19.05 -3.85 15.54
CA VAL A 159 19.20 -2.54 16.21
C VAL A 159 17.84 -1.95 16.59
N HIS A 160 16.83 -2.08 15.73
CA HIS A 160 15.47 -1.63 16.04
C HIS A 160 14.77 -2.50 17.07
N TYR A 161 14.96 -3.82 17.02
CA TYR A 161 14.40 -4.73 18.01
C TYR A 161 15.01 -4.55 19.40
N GLU A 162 16.32 -4.28 19.50
CA GLU A 162 16.98 -3.95 20.77
C GLU A 162 16.42 -2.66 21.37
N LYS A 163 16.20 -1.62 20.56
CA LYS A 163 15.50 -0.39 20.99
C LYS A 163 14.08 -0.69 21.47
N LEU A 164 13.33 -1.50 20.72
CA LEU A 164 11.97 -1.88 21.09
C LEU A 164 11.93 -2.67 22.41
N ALA A 165 12.87 -3.61 22.60
CA ALA A 165 13.00 -4.37 23.83
C ALA A 165 13.31 -3.46 25.04
N ALA A 166 14.17 -2.44 24.85
CA ALA A 166 14.49 -1.47 25.89
C ALA A 166 13.25 -0.66 26.32
N VAL A 167 12.51 -0.08 25.36
CA VAL A 167 11.32 0.73 25.67
C VAL A 167 10.14 -0.08 26.21
N THR A 168 10.13 -1.40 25.96
CA THR A 168 9.06 -2.32 26.43
C THR A 168 9.47 -3.16 27.64
N SER A 169 10.62 -2.88 28.26
CA SER A 169 11.17 -3.66 29.38
C SER A 169 10.22 -3.77 30.58
N GLY A 170 9.41 -2.74 30.86
CA GLY A 170 8.40 -2.74 31.92
C GLY A 170 7.07 -3.41 31.54
N SER A 171 6.91 -3.88 30.31
CA SER A 171 5.67 -4.53 29.87
C SER A 171 5.56 -5.93 30.47
N PRO A 172 4.40 -6.33 31.03
CA PRO A 172 4.20 -7.69 31.51
C PRO A 172 4.43 -8.66 30.34
N GLY A 173 5.38 -9.60 30.52
CA GLY A 173 5.97 -10.43 29.46
C GLY A 173 5.04 -11.40 28.71
N ALA A 174 3.72 -11.27 28.86
CA ALA A 174 2.70 -12.11 28.24
C ALA A 174 2.39 -11.75 26.77
N ARG A 175 2.86 -10.60 26.25
CA ARG A 175 2.61 -10.20 24.86
C ARG A 175 3.42 -11.04 23.87
N ALA A 176 2.74 -11.76 22.98
CA ALA A 176 3.36 -12.62 21.98
C ALA A 176 4.28 -11.84 21.01
N GLU A 177 3.98 -10.58 20.75
CA GLU A 177 4.79 -9.68 19.92
C GLU A 177 6.17 -9.45 20.55
N LEU A 178 6.22 -9.18 21.87
CA LEU A 178 7.47 -8.93 22.59
C LEU A 178 8.31 -10.19 22.73
N LYS A 179 7.67 -11.37 22.76
CA LYS A 179 8.37 -12.65 22.69
C LYS A 179 9.12 -12.79 21.36
N ARG A 180 8.45 -12.50 20.22
CA ARG A 180 9.08 -12.55 18.89
C ARG A 180 10.25 -11.58 18.76
N VAL A 181 10.13 -10.38 19.32
CA VAL A 181 11.24 -9.40 19.36
C VAL A 181 12.48 -9.99 20.04
N ARG A 182 12.31 -10.64 21.20
CA ARG A 182 13.41 -11.26 21.94
C ARG A 182 14.01 -12.46 21.20
N GLU A 183 13.16 -13.28 20.57
CA GLU A 183 13.59 -14.41 19.73
C GLU A 183 14.44 -13.90 18.54
N GLN A 184 14.03 -12.81 17.90
CA GLN A 184 14.76 -12.22 16.78
C GLN A 184 16.11 -11.62 17.19
N ILE A 185 16.22 -11.02 18.38
CA ILE A 185 17.51 -10.56 18.94
C ILE A 185 18.43 -11.76 19.23
N ALA A 186 17.86 -12.90 19.64
CA ALA A 186 18.61 -14.11 19.98
C ALA A 186 19.08 -14.89 18.74
N SER A 187 18.36 -14.82 17.62
CA SER A 187 18.77 -15.45 16.35
C SER A 187 19.90 -14.66 15.68
N ARG A 188 20.98 -15.36 15.29
CA ARG A 188 22.26 -14.82 14.80
C ARG A 188 22.17 -14.20 13.41
#